data_AF-A0A5J5IGB6-F1
#
_entry.id   AF-A0A5J5IGB6-F1
#
_cell.length_a   1.000
_cell.length_b   1.000
_cell.length_c   1.000
_cell.angle_alpha   90.00
_cell.angle_beta   90.00
_cell.angle_gamma   90.00
#
_symmetry.space_group_name_H-M   'P 1'
#
loop_
_entity.id
_entity.type
_entity.pdbx_description
1 polymer ?
#
loop_
_entity_poly.entity_id
_entity_poly.type
_entity_poly.pdbx_seq_one_letter_code
_entity_poly.pdbx_strand_id
1 'polypeptide(L)'
;MKKLFFLIALSAGLLVISSQNAAAQKGILTSKTATKSNGYTILNPGETIMIYKYIHAAHSPKEAEKHGPKYFFTTPSSDTLKELTKMNLKYAFPQNHAFHDALDANFNTDAELTSYDAFHKIYKINRLYSNSVKM
;
A
#
# COMPACT_ATOMS: atom_id res chain seq x y z
N MET A 1 -56.66 39.93 -4.74
CA MET A 1 -57.19 38.73 -4.07
C MET A 1 -56.05 37.74 -3.87
N LYS A 2 -55.86 37.31 -2.62
CA LYS A 2 -54.89 36.28 -2.19
C LYS A 2 -55.04 35.01 -3.02
N LYS A 3 -53.91 34.40 -3.46
CA LYS A 3 -53.61 32.97 -3.23
C LYS A 3 -52.09 32.77 -3.18
N LEU A 4 -51.64 32.47 -1.97
CA LEU A 4 -50.36 31.87 -1.62
C LEU A 4 -50.41 30.40 -2.04
N PHE A 5 -49.42 29.91 -2.77
CA PHE A 5 -49.13 28.48 -2.86
C PHE A 5 -47.64 28.22 -2.63
N PHE A 6 -47.42 27.27 -1.74
CA PHE A 6 -46.17 26.77 -1.18
C PHE A 6 -45.45 25.79 -2.12
N LEU A 7 -44.15 25.57 -1.82
CA LEU A 7 -43.38 24.31 -2.00
C LEU A 7 -42.96 23.98 -3.46
N ILE A 8 -41.75 23.49 -3.80
CA ILE A 8 -40.77 22.62 -3.12
C ILE A 8 -39.37 22.98 -3.66
N ALA A 9 -38.37 23.13 -2.78
CA ALA A 9 -36.96 23.15 -3.19
C ALA A 9 -36.57 21.73 -3.63
N LEU A 10 -36.37 21.52 -4.94
CA LEU A 10 -35.84 20.27 -5.46
C LEU A 10 -34.33 20.25 -5.19
N SER A 11 -33.94 19.66 -4.07
CA SER A 11 -32.55 19.29 -3.82
C SER A 11 -32.08 18.40 -4.97
N ALA A 12 -31.11 18.88 -5.75
CA ALA A 12 -30.43 18.07 -6.75
C ALA A 12 -29.71 16.93 -6.03
N GLY A 13 -30.37 15.76 -5.98
CA GLY A 13 -29.73 14.51 -5.61
C GLY A 13 -28.71 14.18 -6.68
N LEU A 14 -27.43 14.30 -6.35
CA LEU A 14 -26.35 13.77 -7.17
C LEU A 14 -26.44 12.23 -7.09
N LEU A 15 -27.17 11.63 -8.03
CA LEU A 15 -27.13 10.19 -8.29
C LEU A 15 -25.73 9.86 -8.80
N VAL A 16 -24.84 9.43 -7.90
CA VAL A 16 -23.60 8.77 -8.30
C VAL A 16 -23.98 7.37 -8.77
N ILE A 17 -24.20 7.24 -10.07
CA ILE A 17 -24.34 5.95 -10.74
C ILE A 17 -22.96 5.30 -10.71
N SER A 18 -22.76 4.34 -9.80
CA SER A 18 -21.59 3.46 -9.87
C SER A 18 -21.78 2.50 -11.04
N SER A 19 -21.32 2.90 -12.23
CA SER A 19 -21.21 2.00 -13.37
C SER A 19 -20.11 0.98 -13.09
N GLN A 20 -20.52 -0.28 -12.90
CA GLN A 20 -19.63 -1.42 -12.92
C GLN A 20 -19.13 -1.59 -14.36
N ASN A 21 -17.89 -1.20 -14.62
CA ASN A 21 -17.15 -1.58 -15.82
C ASN A 21 -15.80 -2.15 -15.39
N ALA A 22 -15.72 -3.47 -15.38
CA ALA A 22 -14.48 -4.23 -15.30
C ALA A 22 -13.75 -4.12 -16.64
N ALA A 23 -12.95 -3.06 -16.79
CA ALA A 23 -11.91 -2.96 -17.80
C ALA A 23 -10.76 -2.12 -17.23
N ALA A 24 -9.67 -2.81 -16.89
CA ALA A 24 -8.32 -2.28 -16.69
C ALA A 24 -8.24 -0.83 -16.17
N GLN A 25 -8.50 -0.64 -14.88
CA GLN A 25 -8.09 0.58 -14.21
C GLN A 25 -6.57 0.52 -14.05
N LYS A 26 -5.82 1.01 -15.03
CA LYS A 26 -4.42 1.44 -14.88
C LYS A 26 -4.37 2.73 -14.03
N GLY A 27 -5.13 2.73 -12.94
CA GLY A 27 -5.08 3.75 -11.91
C GLY A 27 -3.87 3.49 -11.03
N ILE A 28 -3.32 4.54 -10.46
CA ILE A 28 -2.25 4.44 -9.46
C ILE A 28 -2.78 3.55 -8.32
N LEU A 29 -2.07 2.46 -7.99
CA LEU A 29 -2.41 1.60 -6.87
C LEU A 29 -2.13 2.37 -5.57
N THR A 30 -3.14 2.54 -4.71
CA THR A 30 -3.02 3.31 -3.46
C THR A 30 -3.54 2.52 -2.28
N SER A 31 -3.24 2.98 -1.06
CA SER A 31 -3.70 2.35 0.18
C SER A 31 -5.24 2.16 0.22
N LYS A 32 -6.00 3.04 -0.44
CA LYS A 32 -7.47 2.95 -0.57
C LYS A 32 -7.92 1.78 -1.45
N THR A 33 -7.18 1.46 -2.50
CA THR A 33 -7.53 0.37 -3.44
C THR A 33 -6.87 -0.96 -3.06
N ALA A 34 -5.82 -0.94 -2.26
CA ALA A 34 -5.12 -2.10 -1.73
C ALA A 34 -5.89 -2.79 -0.60
N THR A 35 -7.04 -3.38 -0.93
CA THR A 35 -7.94 -4.06 0.00
C THR A 35 -7.82 -5.59 -0.07
N LYS A 36 -8.35 -6.28 0.95
CA LYS A 36 -8.40 -7.76 0.99
C LYS A 36 -9.20 -8.35 -0.17
N SER A 37 -10.31 -7.71 -0.57
CA SER A 37 -11.10 -8.13 -1.74
C SER A 37 -10.32 -8.03 -3.05
N ASN A 38 -9.32 -7.14 -3.10
CA ASN A 38 -8.42 -6.97 -4.23
C ASN A 38 -7.12 -7.77 -4.09
N GLY A 39 -7.03 -8.70 -3.13
CA GLY A 39 -5.87 -9.59 -2.95
C GLY A 39 -4.72 -9.01 -2.12
N TYR A 40 -4.92 -7.86 -1.45
CA TYR A 40 -3.90 -7.22 -0.62
C TYR A 40 -4.12 -7.49 0.86
N THR A 41 -3.03 -7.78 1.59
CA THR A 41 -3.01 -7.92 3.05
C THR A 41 -1.91 -7.03 3.62
N ILE A 42 -2.26 -6.22 4.62
CA ILE A 42 -1.27 -5.42 5.37
C ILE A 42 -0.55 -6.34 6.35
N LEU A 43 0.77 -6.33 6.35
CA LEU A 43 1.58 -7.20 7.21
C LEU A 43 1.97 -6.55 8.54
N ASN A 44 2.08 -5.23 8.57
CA ASN A 44 2.57 -4.46 9.71
C ASN A 44 1.80 -3.12 9.81
N PRO A 45 0.53 -3.17 10.22
CA PRO A 45 -0.27 -1.95 10.35
C PRO A 45 0.36 -1.00 11.37
N GLY A 46 0.35 0.30 11.07
CA GLY A 46 0.81 1.35 11.99
C GLY A 46 2.31 1.67 11.93
N GLU A 47 3.09 0.94 11.15
CA GLU A 47 4.52 1.22 10.96
C GLU A 47 4.76 2.27 9.85
N THR A 48 5.88 2.99 9.93
CA THR A 48 6.24 4.03 8.93
C THR A 48 6.36 3.46 7.53
N ILE A 49 7.03 2.32 7.37
CA ILE A 49 7.07 1.58 6.11
C ILE A 49 6.03 0.47 6.20
N MET A 50 4.79 0.80 5.83
CA MET A 50 3.68 -0.15 5.85
C MET A 50 3.76 -1.07 4.64
N ILE A 51 3.89 -2.38 4.90
CA ILE A 51 4.10 -3.44 3.92
C ILE A 51 2.77 -4.10 3.57
N TYR A 52 2.57 -4.27 2.27
CA TYR A 52 1.44 -4.97 1.69
C TYR A 52 1.94 -6.24 1.00
N LYS A 53 1.28 -7.36 1.29
CA LYS A 53 1.41 -8.61 0.54
C LYS A 53 0.27 -8.69 -0.46
N TYR A 54 0.61 -8.88 -1.73
CA TYR A 54 -0.34 -9.13 -2.80
C TYR A 54 -0.27 -10.59 -3.24
N ILE A 55 -1.43 -11.23 -3.30
CA ILE A 55 -1.61 -12.57 -3.88
C ILE A 55 -2.62 -12.44 -5.01
N HIS A 56 -2.23 -12.89 -6.20
CA HIS A 56 -3.10 -12.81 -7.37
C HIS A 56 -4.22 -13.84 -7.25
N ALA A 57 -5.48 -13.37 -7.23
CA ALA A 57 -6.65 -14.22 -7.04
C ALA A 57 -7.13 -14.94 -8.32
N ALA A 58 -6.47 -14.72 -9.47
CA ALA A 58 -7.06 -15.04 -10.77
C ALA A 58 -7.00 -16.53 -11.17
N HIS A 59 -6.46 -17.42 -10.34
CA HIS A 59 -6.29 -18.81 -10.75
C HIS A 59 -6.57 -19.81 -9.63
N SER A 60 -6.93 -21.03 -10.02
CA SER A 60 -7.15 -22.17 -9.11
C SER A 60 -5.99 -22.30 -8.08
N PRO A 61 -6.20 -22.91 -6.90
CA PRO A 61 -5.14 -23.08 -5.90
C PRO A 61 -3.81 -23.64 -6.48
N LYS A 62 -3.91 -24.47 -7.54
CA LYS A 62 -2.79 -25.09 -8.25
C LYS A 62 -1.97 -24.13 -9.12
N GLU A 63 -2.55 -23.00 -9.54
CA GLU A 63 -1.91 -21.97 -10.35
C GLU A 63 -1.51 -20.73 -9.53
N ALA A 64 -2.12 -20.54 -8.36
CA ALA A 64 -1.68 -19.54 -7.37
C ALA A 64 -0.23 -19.81 -6.89
N GLU A 65 0.20 -21.08 -6.83
CA GLU A 65 1.58 -21.46 -6.53
C GLU A 65 2.59 -21.02 -7.61
N LYS A 66 2.15 -20.85 -8.86
CA LYS A 66 3.01 -20.46 -9.98
C LYS A 66 3.39 -18.97 -9.94
N HIS A 67 2.64 -18.17 -9.21
CA HIS A 67 2.87 -16.74 -9.04
C HIS A 67 3.06 -16.42 -7.55
N GLY A 68 4.31 -16.49 -7.09
CA GLY A 68 4.67 -16.12 -5.73
C GLY A 68 4.16 -14.74 -5.33
N PRO A 69 3.99 -14.47 -4.02
CA PRO A 69 3.45 -13.20 -3.56
C PRO A 69 4.32 -12.03 -4.00
N LYS A 70 3.69 -10.92 -4.37
CA LYS A 70 4.38 -9.64 -4.57
C LYS A 70 4.26 -8.79 -3.32
N TYR A 71 5.27 -7.98 -3.06
CA TYR A 71 5.29 -7.10 -1.90
C TYR A 71 5.36 -5.65 -2.35
N PHE A 72 4.59 -4.82 -1.65
CA PHE A 72 4.52 -3.39 -1.88
C PHE A 72 4.65 -2.66 -0.55
N PHE A 73 4.92 -1.36 -0.61
CA PHE A 73 4.92 -0.50 0.56
C PHE A 73 4.34 0.88 0.27
N THR A 74 3.97 1.55 1.35
CA THR A 74 3.64 2.98 1.39
C THR A 74 4.44 3.66 2.48
N THR A 75 4.49 5.00 2.45
CA THR A 75 5.13 5.84 3.47
C THR A 75 4.17 6.92 3.94
N PRO A 76 4.44 7.64 5.04
CA PRO A 76 3.56 8.74 5.46
C PRO A 76 3.48 9.87 4.43
N SER A 77 4.49 10.00 3.56
CA SER A 77 4.55 11.02 2.51
C SER A 77 3.80 10.64 1.22
N SER A 78 3.38 9.38 1.06
CA SER A 78 2.67 8.93 -0.14
C SER A 78 1.80 7.70 0.13
N ASP A 79 0.54 7.79 -0.26
CA ASP A 79 -0.43 6.69 -0.22
C ASP A 79 -0.30 5.72 -1.41
N THR A 80 0.58 6.01 -2.36
CA THR A 80 0.82 5.19 -3.56
C THR A 80 1.67 3.98 -3.21
N LEU A 81 1.18 2.79 -3.57
CA LEU A 81 1.92 1.54 -3.40
C LEU A 81 3.08 1.48 -4.39
N LYS A 82 4.29 1.32 -3.87
CA LYS A 82 5.51 1.03 -4.63
C LYS A 82 5.93 -0.40 -4.37
N GLU A 83 6.51 -1.07 -5.36
CA GLU A 83 7.07 -2.41 -5.15
C GLU A 83 8.16 -2.37 -4.06
N LEU A 84 8.17 -3.36 -3.17
CA LEU A 84 9.12 -3.45 -2.07
C LEU A 84 10.49 -3.91 -2.59
N THR A 85 11.28 -2.94 -3.04
CA THR A 85 12.66 -3.13 -3.50
C THR A 85 13.59 -2.16 -2.78
N LYS A 86 14.87 -2.49 -2.66
CA LYS A 86 15.87 -1.58 -2.06
C LYS A 86 15.90 -0.23 -2.77
N MET A 87 15.82 -0.25 -4.10
CA MET A 87 15.83 0.96 -4.92
C MET A 87 14.61 1.86 -4.63
N ASN A 88 13.41 1.29 -4.59
CA ASN A 88 12.21 2.08 -4.29
C ASN A 88 12.23 2.62 -2.86
N LEU A 89 12.77 1.88 -1.89
CA LEU A 89 12.96 2.35 -0.52
C LEU A 89 13.93 3.55 -0.46
N LYS A 90 15.06 3.50 -1.18
CA LYS A 90 16.00 4.63 -1.26
C LYS A 90 15.35 5.87 -1.89
N TYR A 91 14.56 5.69 -2.95
CA TYR A 91 13.81 6.78 -3.57
C TYR A 91 12.71 7.35 -2.69
N ALA A 92 12.11 6.55 -1.82
CA ALA A 92 11.10 7.02 -0.86
C ALA A 92 11.71 7.84 0.28
N PHE A 93 13.00 7.65 0.58
CA PHE A 93 13.73 8.34 1.64
C PHE A 93 15.05 8.96 1.14
N PRO A 94 15.02 9.89 0.17
CA PRO A 94 16.22 10.32 -0.55
C PRO A 94 17.29 10.98 0.33
N GLN A 95 16.88 11.60 1.44
CA GLN A 95 17.78 12.30 2.37
C GLN A 95 18.32 11.42 3.51
N ASN A 96 17.83 10.18 3.65
CA ASN A 96 18.24 9.31 4.74
C ASN A 96 19.36 8.35 4.29
N HIS A 97 20.57 8.89 4.15
CA HIS A 97 21.75 8.11 3.72
C HIS A 97 22.08 6.97 4.69
N ALA A 98 21.94 7.19 6.01
CA ALA A 98 22.13 6.14 7.01
C ALA A 98 21.19 4.94 6.79
N PHE A 99 19.95 5.19 6.38
CA PHE A 99 19.03 4.12 5.99
C PHE A 99 19.47 3.41 4.70
N HIS A 100 20.00 4.15 3.72
CA HIS A 100 20.49 3.56 2.47
C HIS A 100 21.65 2.60 2.72
N ASP A 101 22.61 3.03 3.53
CA ASP A 101 23.78 2.21 3.90
C ASP A 101 23.34 0.97 4.71
N ALA A 102 22.41 1.16 5.65
CA ALA A 102 21.85 0.05 6.42
C ALA A 102 21.12 -0.96 5.54
N LEU A 103 20.36 -0.51 4.52
CA LEU A 103 19.70 -1.40 3.57
C LEU A 103 20.71 -2.24 2.79
N ASP A 104 21.78 -1.64 2.30
CA ASP A 104 22.78 -2.35 1.51
C ASP A 104 23.61 -3.32 2.36
N ALA A 105 23.89 -2.97 3.61
CA ALA A 105 24.65 -3.82 4.53
C ALA A 105 23.85 -5.01 5.06
N ASN A 106 22.52 -4.89 5.20
CA ASN A 106 21.69 -5.91 5.86
C ASN A 106 20.89 -6.78 4.90
N PHE A 107 20.71 -6.37 3.64
CA PHE A 107 19.91 -7.11 2.67
C PHE A 107 20.70 -7.34 1.39
N ASN A 108 20.98 -8.61 1.09
CA ASN A 108 21.63 -9.01 -0.14
C ASN A 108 20.66 -8.89 -1.32
N THR A 109 19.40 -9.27 -1.11
CA THR A 109 18.37 -9.32 -2.16
C THR A 109 17.07 -8.67 -1.69
N ASP A 110 16.24 -8.23 -2.65
CA ASP A 110 14.93 -7.63 -2.35
C ASP A 110 13.97 -8.62 -1.66
N ALA A 111 14.15 -9.94 -1.87
CA ALA A 111 13.34 -10.97 -1.23
C ALA A 111 13.47 -10.94 0.31
N GLU A 112 14.64 -10.57 0.81
CA GLU A 112 14.94 -10.50 2.25
C GLU A 112 14.28 -9.29 2.94
N LEU A 113 13.76 -8.30 2.20
CA LEU A 113 13.11 -7.10 2.77
C LEU A 113 11.86 -7.42 3.58
N THR A 114 11.29 -8.62 3.39
CA THR A 114 10.16 -9.13 4.17
C THR A 114 10.59 -9.94 5.39
N SER A 115 11.88 -9.95 5.73
CA SER A 115 12.38 -10.63 6.93
C SER A 115 11.83 -9.99 8.19
N TYR A 116 11.29 -10.83 9.08
CA TYR A 116 10.79 -10.41 10.38
C TYR A 116 11.87 -10.55 11.45
N ASP A 117 12.02 -9.53 12.29
CA ASP A 117 12.83 -9.57 13.50
C ASP A 117 11.95 -10.05 14.65
N ALA A 118 12.02 -11.35 14.96
CA ALA A 118 11.20 -11.96 15.99
C ALA A 118 11.51 -11.44 17.40
N PHE A 119 12.75 -10.98 17.66
CA PHE A 119 13.15 -10.46 18.96
C PHE A 119 12.52 -9.08 19.21
N HIS A 120 12.59 -8.19 18.21
CA HIS A 120 12.01 -6.85 18.30
C HIS A 120 10.53 -6.79 17.87
N LYS A 121 9.96 -7.90 17.40
CA LYS A 121 8.57 -8.04 16.93
C LYS A 121 8.20 -7.04 15.83
N ILE A 122 9.11 -6.82 14.90
CA ILE A 122 8.95 -5.85 13.80
C ILE A 122 9.64 -6.37 12.53
N TYR A 123 9.20 -5.93 11.35
CA TYR A 123 9.95 -6.20 10.13
C TYR A 123 11.32 -5.52 10.16
N LYS A 124 12.37 -6.22 9.74
CA LYS A 124 13.75 -5.72 9.79
C LYS A 124 13.91 -4.37 9.10
N ILE A 125 13.24 -4.14 7.97
CA ILE A 125 13.28 -2.84 7.26
C ILE A 125 12.79 -1.68 8.14
N ASN A 126 11.73 -1.88 8.92
CA ASN A 126 11.18 -0.85 9.80
C ASN A 126 12.07 -0.62 11.02
N ARG A 127 12.73 -1.67 11.52
CA ARG A 127 13.75 -1.54 12.56
C ARG A 127 14.94 -0.72 12.09
N LEU A 128 15.48 -1.02 10.90
CA LEU A 128 16.61 -0.27 10.34
C LEU A 128 16.25 1.19 10.09
N TYR A 129 15.05 1.46 9.54
CA TYR A 129 14.54 2.81 9.39
C TYR A 129 14.44 3.55 10.73
N SER A 130 13.86 2.90 11.75
CA SER A 130 13.71 3.49 13.08
C SER A 130 15.05 3.81 13.74
N ASN A 131 16.09 3.00 13.47
CA ASN A 131 17.43 3.24 13.98
C ASN A 131 18.12 4.39 13.24
N SER A 132 17.93 4.52 11.92
CA SER A 132 18.59 5.57 11.12
C SER A 132 18.03 6.97 11.37
N VAL A 133 16.79 7.10 11.85
CA VAL A 133 16.18 8.39 12.20
C VAL A 133 16.56 8.86 13.62
N LYS A 134 17.04 7.96 14.48
CA LYS A 134 17.48 8.29 15.85
C LYS A 134 18.93 8.78 15.91
N MET A 135 19.67 8.63 14.82
CA MET A 135 21.07 9.05 14.68
C MET A 135 21.14 10.52 14.27
#